data_AF-K0EXT3-F1
#
_entry.id   AF-K0EXT3-F1
#
_cell.length_a   1.000
_cell.length_b   1.000
_cell.length_c   1.000
_cell.angle_alpha   90.00
_cell.angle_beta   90.00
_cell.angle_gamma   90.00
#
_symmetry.space_group_name_H-M   'P 1'
#
loop_
_entity.id
_entity.type
_entity.pdbx_description
1 polymer ?
#
loop_
_entity_poly.entity_id
_entity_poly.type
_entity_poly.pdbx_seq_one_letter_code
_entity_poly.pdbx_strand_id
1 'polypeptide(L)'
;MKAFAVATGIVAVVLAASAPVATAAPQEIAIINGLVYQDQYGDLARCISVGPMDITVENYTSKRTAYIYNSDDCTGNPVGTVAPGAKGAAYGITVDFKKPAGGGSFEW
;
A
#
# COMPACT_ATOMS: atom_id res chain seq x y z
N MET A 1 53.90 16.86 54.88
CA MET A 1 53.53 18.23 54.42
C MET A 1 53.66 18.25 52.90
N LYS A 2 52.66 18.82 52.19
CA LYS A 2 52.46 18.90 50.72
C LYS A 2 51.88 17.63 50.07
N ALA A 3 50.87 17.65 49.20
CA ALA A 3 49.85 18.63 48.86
C ALA A 3 48.70 17.92 48.13
N PHE A 4 47.48 18.34 48.48
CA PHE A 4 46.19 18.35 47.79
C PHE A 4 46.04 17.77 46.37
N ALA A 5 45.02 16.91 46.28
CA ALA A 5 44.31 16.48 45.08
C ALA A 5 43.52 17.62 44.42
N VAL A 6 43.39 17.60 43.08
CA VAL A 6 42.13 17.89 42.36
C VAL A 6 42.22 17.21 40.99
N ALA A 7 41.45 16.15 40.76
CA ALA A 7 41.17 15.63 39.42
C ALA A 7 39.70 15.94 39.10
N THR A 8 39.47 17.06 38.42
CA THR A 8 38.19 17.47 37.88
C THR A 8 37.88 16.62 36.64
N GLY A 9 37.24 15.47 36.86
CA GLY A 9 36.64 14.67 35.80
C GLY A 9 35.27 15.24 35.42
N ILE A 10 35.21 15.94 34.29
CA ILE A 10 33.97 16.42 33.71
C ILE A 10 33.21 15.19 33.17
N VAL A 11 32.17 14.77 33.88
CA VAL A 11 31.24 13.74 33.42
C VAL A 11 30.27 14.39 32.43
N ALA A 12 30.54 14.23 31.14
CA ALA A 12 29.61 14.59 30.08
C ALA A 12 28.49 13.55 30.02
N VAL A 13 27.34 13.88 30.61
CA VAL A 13 26.11 13.10 30.47
C VAL A 13 25.58 13.35 29.05
N VAL A 14 25.77 12.37 28.18
CA VAL A 14 25.14 12.35 26.85
C VAL A 14 23.65 12.09 27.05
N LEU A 15 22.83 13.12 26.87
CA LEU A 15 21.38 13.01 26.78
C LEU A 15 21.04 12.23 25.51
N ALA A 16 20.77 10.93 25.67
CA ALA A 16 20.15 10.11 24.64
C ALA A 16 18.70 10.59 24.44
N ALA A 17 18.51 11.55 23.54
CA ALA A 17 17.19 11.93 23.06
C ALA A 17 16.64 10.78 22.20
N SER A 18 15.82 9.92 22.81
CA SER A 18 14.96 8.98 22.11
C SER A 18 13.92 9.76 21.31
N ALA A 19 14.27 10.17 20.09
CA ALA A 19 13.29 10.69 19.16
C ALA A 19 12.27 9.59 18.84
N PRO A 20 10.97 9.91 18.77
CA PRO A 20 9.96 8.95 18.35
C PRO A 20 10.30 8.51 16.94
N VAL A 21 10.61 7.22 16.77
CA VAL A 21 10.57 6.57 15.46
C VAL A 21 9.14 6.72 14.97
N ALA A 22 8.92 7.68 14.06
CA ALA A 22 7.69 7.77 13.33
C ALA A 22 7.51 6.44 12.61
N THR A 23 6.66 5.57 13.14
CA THR A 23 6.20 4.38 12.44
C THR A 23 5.44 4.90 11.22
N ALA A 24 6.12 4.97 10.09
CA ALA A 24 5.51 5.24 8.81
C ALA A 24 4.30 4.31 8.68
N ALA A 25 3.11 4.89 8.59
CA ALA A 25 1.88 4.12 8.47
C ALA A 25 2.05 3.09 7.34
N PRO A 26 1.58 1.84 7.52
CA PRO A 26 1.74 0.81 6.50
C PRO A 26 1.13 1.32 5.20
N GLN A 27 1.98 1.50 4.18
CA GLN A 27 1.56 2.03 2.90
C GLN A 27 0.80 0.95 2.15
N GLU A 28 -0.46 1.22 1.78
CA GLU A 28 -1.22 0.32 0.92
C GLU A 28 -0.69 0.45 -0.52
N ILE A 29 -0.20 -0.67 -1.04
CA ILE A 29 0.43 -0.75 -2.36
C ILE A 29 -0.29 -1.82 -3.18
N ALA A 30 -0.45 -1.58 -4.47
CA ALA A 30 -0.76 -2.60 -5.44
C ALA A 30 0.24 -2.57 -6.58
N ILE A 31 0.60 -3.73 -7.12
CA ILE A 31 1.44 -3.85 -8.30
C ILE A 31 0.57 -4.41 -9.42
N ILE A 32 0.42 -3.65 -10.51
CA ILE A 32 -0.37 -4.07 -11.67
C ILE A 32 0.56 -4.11 -12.88
N ASN A 33 0.74 -5.29 -13.49
CA ASN A 33 1.67 -5.48 -14.61
C ASN A 33 3.09 -4.94 -14.32
N GLY A 34 3.56 -5.08 -13.08
CA GLY A 34 4.85 -4.58 -12.62
C GLY A 34 4.90 -3.09 -12.27
N LEU A 35 3.83 -2.33 -12.50
CA LEU A 35 3.72 -0.92 -12.12
C LEU A 35 3.17 -0.79 -10.70
N VAL A 36 3.83 0.04 -9.90
CA VAL A 36 3.50 0.24 -8.48
C VAL A 36 2.52 1.39 -8.32
N TYR A 37 1.37 1.12 -7.69
CA TYR A 37 0.33 2.09 -7.34
C TYR A 37 0.21 2.18 -5.82
N GLN A 38 0.17 3.40 -5.28
CA GLN A 38 0.18 3.59 -3.83
C GLN A 38 -0.98 4.47 -3.38
N ASP A 39 -1.65 4.07 -2.30
CA ASP A 39 -2.82 4.83 -1.81
C ASP A 39 -2.45 6.21 -1.27
N GLN A 40 -1.21 6.42 -0.83
CA GLN A 40 -0.73 7.73 -0.34
C GLN A 40 -0.87 8.85 -1.38
N TYR A 41 -0.93 8.51 -2.67
CA TYR A 41 -1.14 9.45 -3.78
C TYR A 41 -2.58 9.41 -4.32
N GLY A 42 -3.47 8.63 -3.69
CA GLY A 42 -4.83 8.41 -4.13
C GLY A 42 -4.95 7.52 -5.37
N ASP A 43 -3.89 6.83 -5.78
CA ASP A 43 -3.89 6.00 -6.99
C ASP A 43 -4.88 4.84 -6.89
N LEU A 44 -4.97 4.22 -5.70
CA LEU A 44 -5.91 3.12 -5.42
C LEU A 44 -7.35 3.61 -5.23
N ALA A 45 -7.63 4.91 -5.42
CA ALA A 45 -8.97 5.47 -5.40
C ALA A 45 -9.52 5.73 -6.83
N ARG A 46 -8.79 5.34 -7.87
CA ARG A 46 -9.10 5.65 -9.27
C ARG A 46 -9.28 4.35 -10.05
N CYS A 47 -10.03 4.43 -11.14
CA CYS A 47 -10.00 3.39 -12.17
C CYS A 47 -8.65 3.42 -12.89
N ILE A 48 -7.91 2.33 -12.83
CA ILE A 48 -6.57 2.21 -13.41
C ILE A 48 -6.70 1.50 -14.75
N SER A 49 -6.46 2.23 -15.84
CA SER A 49 -6.44 1.65 -17.19
C SER A 49 -5.07 1.09 -17.51
N VAL A 50 -5.05 -0.18 -17.92
CA VAL A 50 -3.85 -0.90 -18.35
C VAL A 50 -3.93 -1.34 -19.82
N GLY A 51 -5.11 -1.28 -20.43
CA GLY A 51 -5.37 -1.71 -21.80
C GLY A 51 -5.76 -3.20 -21.89
N PRO A 52 -6.32 -3.65 -23.03
CA PRO A 52 -6.81 -5.01 -23.21
C PRO A 52 -5.64 -6.01 -23.26
N MET A 53 -5.36 -6.66 -22.12
CA MET A 53 -4.27 -7.63 -21.97
C MET A 53 -4.50 -8.57 -20.78
N ASP A 54 -3.62 -9.56 -20.63
CA ASP A 54 -3.51 -10.30 -19.38
C ASP A 54 -2.94 -9.39 -18.28
N ILE A 55 -3.78 -9.09 -17.28
CA ILE A 55 -3.44 -8.24 -16.15
C ILE A 55 -2.98 -9.12 -15.00
N THR A 56 -1.79 -8.85 -14.49
CA THR A 56 -1.27 -9.40 -13.23
C THR A 56 -1.43 -8.37 -12.13
N VAL A 57 -2.00 -8.78 -11.00
CA VAL A 57 -2.21 -7.92 -9.82
C VAL A 57 -1.58 -8.57 -8.60
N GLU A 58 -0.70 -7.84 -7.93
CA GLU A 58 -0.23 -8.14 -6.58
C GLU A 58 -0.84 -7.12 -5.61
N ASN A 59 -1.82 -7.57 -4.84
CA ASN A 59 -2.60 -6.70 -3.99
C ASN A 59 -2.03 -6.71 -2.56
N TYR A 60 -1.12 -5.79 -2.26
CA TYR A 60 -0.55 -5.62 -0.91
C TYR A 60 -1.38 -4.66 -0.03
N THR A 61 -2.63 -4.38 -0.42
CA THR A 61 -3.54 -3.62 0.44
C THR A 61 -4.04 -4.48 1.59
N SER A 62 -4.40 -3.85 2.71
CA SER A 62 -4.85 -4.56 3.91
C SER A 62 -6.35 -4.88 3.87
N LYS A 63 -7.13 -4.11 3.11
CA LYS A 63 -8.60 -4.15 3.14
C LYS A 63 -9.27 -4.05 1.77
N ARG A 64 -8.55 -3.72 0.70
CA ARG A 64 -9.17 -3.46 -0.61
C ARG A 64 -9.05 -4.68 -1.51
N THR A 65 -10.15 -5.08 -2.11
CA THR A 65 -10.13 -6.06 -3.19
C THR A 65 -9.85 -5.34 -4.50
N ALA A 66 -8.95 -5.86 -5.32
CA ALA A 66 -8.80 -5.43 -6.71
C ALA A 66 -9.91 -6.07 -7.55
N TYR A 67 -10.62 -5.28 -8.32
CA TYR A 67 -11.66 -5.70 -9.26
C TYR A 67 -11.16 -5.42 -10.67
N ILE A 68 -11.10 -6.44 -11.50
CA ILE A 68 -10.62 -6.35 -12.89
C ILE A 68 -11.85 -6.28 -13.79
N TYR A 69 -11.89 -5.33 -14.74
CA TYR A 69 -13.02 -5.15 -15.64
C TYR A 69 -12.58 -5.23 -17.11
N ASN A 70 -13.52 -5.65 -17.98
CA ASN A 70 -13.40 -5.57 -19.44
C ASN A 70 -13.95 -4.25 -20.00
N SER A 71 -14.07 -3.22 -19.17
CA SER A 71 -14.48 -1.86 -19.52
C SER A 71 -13.34 -0.87 -19.25
N ASP A 72 -13.35 0.26 -19.92
CA ASP A 72 -12.37 1.35 -19.81
C ASP A 72 -12.66 2.31 -18.65
N ASP A 73 -13.84 2.22 -18.04
CA ASP A 73 -14.34 3.10 -16.99
C ASP A 73 -14.60 2.40 -15.65
N CYS A 74 -14.15 1.14 -15.49
CA CYS A 74 -14.39 0.30 -14.32
C CYS A 74 -15.87 0.08 -13.99
N THR A 75 -16.74 0.11 -15.00
CA THR A 75 -18.17 -0.18 -14.84
C THR A 75 -18.52 -1.62 -15.23
N GLY A 76 -19.73 -2.04 -14.87
CA GLY A 76 -20.25 -3.38 -15.16
C GLY A 76 -19.80 -4.43 -14.14
N ASN A 77 -19.86 -5.69 -14.56
CA ASN A 77 -19.44 -6.80 -13.71
C ASN A 77 -17.93 -7.01 -13.85
N PRO A 78 -17.19 -7.13 -12.74
CA PRO A 78 -15.78 -7.49 -12.78
C PRO A 78 -15.62 -8.90 -13.37
N VAL A 79 -14.61 -9.06 -14.22
CA VAL A 79 -14.22 -10.34 -14.82
C VAL A 79 -13.26 -11.13 -13.93
N GLY A 80 -12.67 -10.47 -12.93
CA GLY A 80 -11.81 -11.09 -11.94
C GLY A 80 -11.71 -10.25 -10.69
N THR A 81 -11.35 -10.89 -9.57
CA THR A 81 -11.04 -10.19 -8.32
C THR A 81 -9.77 -10.74 -7.69
N VAL A 82 -9.02 -9.87 -7.03
CA VAL A 82 -7.81 -10.23 -6.28
C VAL A 82 -7.95 -9.70 -4.86
N ALA A 83 -8.12 -10.62 -3.92
CA ALA A 83 -8.32 -10.32 -2.51
C ALA A 83 -7.11 -9.56 -1.90
N PRO A 84 -7.30 -8.83 -0.78
CA PRO A 84 -6.21 -8.26 -0.01
C PRO A 84 -5.14 -9.30 0.34
N GLY A 85 -3.87 -8.97 0.15
CA GLY A 85 -2.73 -9.86 0.39
C GLY A 85 -2.54 -10.97 -0.65
N ALA A 86 -3.35 -11.01 -1.72
CA ALA A 86 -3.27 -12.05 -2.75
C ALA A 86 -2.58 -11.56 -4.04
N LYS A 87 -2.19 -12.53 -4.85
CA LYS A 87 -1.75 -12.32 -6.24
C LYS A 87 -2.71 -13.04 -7.18
N GLY A 88 -3.04 -12.41 -8.30
CA GLY A 88 -3.92 -13.00 -9.29
C GLY A 88 -3.65 -12.45 -10.68
N ALA A 89 -4.21 -13.14 -11.68
CA ALA A 89 -4.18 -12.68 -13.06
C ALA A 89 -5.53 -12.89 -13.73
N ALA A 90 -5.92 -11.95 -14.60
CA ALA A 90 -7.10 -12.07 -15.44
C ALA A 90 -6.94 -11.20 -16.68
N TYR A 91 -7.57 -11.60 -17.79
CA TYR A 91 -7.68 -10.74 -18.96
C TYR A 91 -8.64 -9.59 -18.66
N GLY A 92 -8.22 -8.35 -18.92
CA GLY A 92 -9.01 -7.16 -18.61
C GLY A 92 -8.50 -5.91 -19.33
N ILE A 93 -9.15 -4.78 -19.07
CA ILE A 93 -8.78 -3.44 -19.56
C ILE A 93 -8.42 -2.52 -18.38
N THR A 94 -9.16 -2.64 -17.27
CA THR A 94 -9.00 -1.76 -16.11
C THR A 94 -9.02 -2.52 -14.78
N VAL A 95 -8.47 -1.89 -13.73
CA VAL A 95 -8.50 -2.36 -12.35
C VAL A 95 -9.03 -1.25 -11.43
N ASP A 96 -9.95 -1.58 -10.54
CA ASP A 96 -10.43 -0.70 -9.46
C ASP A 96 -10.21 -1.36 -8.10
N PHE A 97 -9.96 -0.54 -7.07
CA PHE A 97 -9.88 -0.99 -5.68
C PHE A 97 -11.06 -0.49 -4.84
N LYS A 98 -11.96 0.31 -5.44
CA LYS A 98 -13.24 0.64 -4.84
C LYS A 98 -14.22 -0.49 -5.06
N LYS A 99 -15.15 -0.65 -4.12
CA LYS A 99 -16.26 -1.58 -4.27
C LYS A 99 -17.04 -1.22 -5.54
N PRO A 100 -17.37 -2.18 -6.42
CA PRO A 100 -18.15 -1.91 -7.63
C PRO A 100 -19.39 -1.10 -7.28
N ALA A 101 -19.61 0.01 -8.00
CA ALA A 101 -20.73 0.91 -7.76
C ALA A 101 -22.11 0.25 -7.99
N GLY A 102 -22.16 -0.95 -8.57
CA GLY A 102 -23.36 -1.78 -8.70
C GLY A 102 -23.38 -2.91 -7.69
N GLY A 103 -23.43 -2.59 -6.39
CA GLY A 103 -23.50 -3.56 -5.29
C GLY A 103 -24.74 -4.45 -5.33
N GLY A 104 -24.82 -5.38 -6.28
CA GLY A 104 -25.41 -6.68 -6.06
C GLY A 104 -24.42 -7.50 -5.26
N SER A 105 -24.85 -8.02 -4.11
CA SER A 105 -24.13 -9.03 -3.37
C SER A 105 -23.73 -10.17 -4.32
N PHE A 106 -22.43 -10.48 -4.41
CA PHE A 106 -21.99 -11.79 -4.86
C PHE A 106 -22.32 -12.77 -3.72
N GLU A 107 -23.58 -13.16 -3.61
CA GLU A 107 -23.98 -14.33 -2.85
C GLU A 107 -23.69 -15.56 -3.72
N TRP A 108 -22.77 -16.38 -3.21
CA TRP A 108 -22.45 -17.72 -3.69
C TRP A 108 -23.42 -18.74 -3.12
#